data_AF-A0A268FBW3-F1
#
_entry.id   AF-A0A268FBW3-F1
#
_cell.length_a   1.000
_cell.length_b   1.000
_cell.length_c   1.000
_cell.angle_alpha   90.00
_cell.angle_beta   90.00
_cell.angle_gamma   90.00
#
_symmetry.space_group_name_H-M   'P 1'
#
loop_
_entity.id
_entity.type
_entity.pdbx_description
1 polymer ?
#
loop_
_entity_poly.entity_id
_entity_poly.type
_entity_poly.pdbx_seq_one_letter_code
_entity_poly.pdbx_strand_id
1 'polypeptide(L)'
;MKVTREKFMNVVKVAEELGCKVAYDSTKKISFNTNMYITVPYQFSLENIYALAHEIGHVIDYVNGDLDHDKWLHDWSYRVNAEMSAWVHAYKILEKNAVPLHHWQTHVNAKLANYFILPEVI
;
A
#
# COMPACT_ATOMS: atom_id res chain seq x y z
N MET A 1 19.31 -0.40 6.11
CA MET A 1 19.53 0.68 5.12
C MET A 1 18.44 1.72 5.33
N LYS A 2 18.78 3.00 5.55
CA LYS A 2 17.78 4.05 5.86
C LYS A 2 17.09 4.53 4.57
N VAL A 3 15.77 4.65 4.59
CA VAL A 3 15.00 5.30 3.52
C VAL A 3 15.26 6.80 3.59
N THR A 4 15.69 7.40 2.48
CA THR A 4 15.90 8.85 2.41
C THR A 4 14.58 9.54 2.14
N ARG A 5 14.47 10.81 2.56
CA ARG A 5 13.32 11.67 2.23
C ARG A 5 13.07 11.68 0.72
N GLU A 6 14.12 11.82 -0.08
CA GLU A 6 14.02 11.85 -1.55
C GLU A 6 13.35 10.61 -2.12
N LYS A 7 13.78 9.39 -1.73
CA LYS A 7 13.13 8.15 -2.17
C LYS A 7 11.67 8.08 -1.78
N PHE A 8 11.37 8.51 -0.54
CA PHE A 8 10.00 8.55 -0.05
C PHE A 8 9.15 9.52 -0.88
N MET A 9 9.65 10.72 -1.17
CA MET A 9 8.96 11.70 -2.01
C MET A 9 8.78 11.24 -3.46
N ASN A 10 9.71 10.47 -4.01
CA ASN A 10 9.55 9.91 -5.36
C ASN A 10 8.39 8.90 -5.41
N VAL A 11 8.19 8.12 -4.35
CA VAL A 11 7.02 7.23 -4.23
C VAL A 11 5.73 8.05 -4.04
N VAL A 12 5.74 9.10 -3.21
CA VAL A 12 4.60 10.04 -3.08
C VAL A 12 4.19 10.63 -4.42
N LYS A 13 5.15 11.03 -5.25
CA LYS A 13 4.91 11.60 -6.58
C LYS A 13 4.12 10.67 -7.49
N VAL A 14 4.30 9.35 -7.36
CA VAL A 14 3.50 8.36 -8.12
C VAL A 14 2.02 8.47 -7.77
N ALA A 15 1.68 8.63 -6.49
CA ALA A 15 0.29 8.83 -6.06
C ALA A 15 -0.29 10.13 -6.65
N GLU A 16 0.49 11.21 -6.59
CA GLU A 16 0.08 12.54 -7.09
C GLU A 16 -0.12 12.53 -8.62
N GLU A 17 0.73 11.83 -9.37
CA GLU A 17 0.61 11.65 -10.83
C GLU A 17 -0.65 10.86 -11.22
N LEU A 18 -1.15 9.99 -10.33
CA LEU A 18 -2.42 9.27 -10.49
C LEU A 18 -3.64 10.10 -10.05
N GLY A 19 -3.44 11.37 -9.66
CA GLY A 19 -4.51 12.25 -9.16
C GLY A 19 -4.90 11.97 -7.70
N CYS A 20 -4.15 11.13 -6.98
CA CYS A 20 -4.38 10.87 -5.56
C CYS A 20 -3.67 11.90 -4.69
N LYS A 21 -4.42 12.55 -3.80
CA LYS A 21 -3.87 13.53 -2.85
C LYS A 21 -3.17 12.80 -1.70
N VAL A 22 -1.94 13.20 -1.41
CA VAL A 22 -1.20 12.73 -0.23
C VAL A 22 -1.24 13.79 0.86
N ALA A 23 -1.65 13.40 2.07
CA ALA A 23 -1.72 14.30 3.22
C ALA A 23 -0.94 13.76 4.39
N TYR A 24 -0.17 14.63 5.02
CA TYR A 24 0.70 14.24 6.12
C TYR A 24 0.02 14.47 7.47
N ASP A 25 -0.08 13.41 8.28
CA ASP A 25 -0.68 13.42 9.60
C ASP A 25 0.12 12.49 10.52
N SER A 26 0.73 13.03 11.58
CA SER A 26 1.55 12.27 12.54
C SER A 26 0.77 11.25 13.35
N THR A 27 -0.56 11.38 13.41
CA THR A 27 -1.44 10.54 14.25
C THR A 27 -2.08 9.39 13.48
N LYS A 28 -1.98 9.42 12.15
CA LYS A 28 -2.65 8.45 11.27
C LYS A 28 -1.69 7.41 10.74
N LYS A 29 -2.22 6.20 10.56
CA LYS A 29 -1.56 5.16 9.78
C LYS A 29 -1.65 5.50 8.29
N ILE A 30 -0.84 4.82 7.50
CA ILE A 30 -0.93 4.91 6.05
C ILE A 30 -2.18 4.16 5.59
N SER A 31 -3.06 4.85 4.87
CA SER A 31 -4.29 4.28 4.35
C SER A 31 -4.80 5.07 3.14
N PHE A 32 -5.23 4.36 2.11
CA PHE A 32 -6.01 4.88 0.99
C PHE A 32 -7.51 4.94 1.34
N ASN A 33 -8.21 5.90 0.75
CA ASN A 33 -9.66 5.88 0.63
C ASN A 33 -10.10 6.30 -0.78
N THR A 34 -11.30 5.89 -1.17
CA THR A 34 -11.86 6.06 -2.51
C THR A 34 -12.15 7.50 -2.93
N ASN A 35 -12.00 8.48 -2.04
CA ASN A 35 -11.96 9.89 -2.43
C ASN A 35 -10.59 10.32 -2.97
N MET A 36 -9.78 9.37 -3.46
CA MET A 36 -8.45 9.59 -4.04
C MET A 36 -7.50 10.29 -3.06
N TYR A 37 -7.37 9.71 -1.87
CA TYR A 37 -6.63 10.31 -0.77
C TYR A 37 -5.85 9.27 0.05
N ILE A 38 -4.58 9.55 0.33
CA ILE A 38 -3.71 8.75 1.21
C ILE A 38 -3.22 9.60 2.38
N THR A 39 -3.38 9.11 3.61
CA THR A 39 -2.74 9.67 4.80
C THR A 39 -1.35 9.10 4.99
N VAL A 40 -0.38 9.92 5.40
CA VAL A 40 1.01 9.49 5.63
C VAL A 40 1.59 10.10 6.92
N PRO A 41 2.22 9.32 7.81
CA PRO A 41 2.90 9.87 8.98
C PRO A 41 4.22 10.56 8.60
N TYR A 42 4.68 11.50 9.43
CA TYR A 42 5.96 12.21 9.26
C TYR A 42 7.19 11.35 9.63
N GLN A 43 7.18 10.07 9.29
CA GLN A 43 8.25 9.12 9.60
C GLN A 43 8.69 8.40 8.33
N PHE A 44 9.94 8.62 7.92
CA PHE A 44 10.55 7.95 6.78
C PHE A 44 11.21 6.65 7.24
N SER A 45 10.44 5.56 7.18
CA SER A 45 10.90 4.21 7.50
C SER A 45 10.68 3.27 6.31
N LEU A 46 11.35 2.11 6.33
CA LEU A 46 11.13 1.08 5.32
C LEU A 46 9.68 0.54 5.38
N GLU A 47 9.15 0.36 6.60
CA GLU A 47 7.76 -0.02 6.82
C GLU A 47 6.78 0.97 6.19
N ASN A 48 7.02 2.27 6.39
CA ASN A 48 6.11 3.31 5.89
C ASN A 48 6.20 3.47 4.37
N ILE A 49 7.37 3.35 3.75
CA ILE A 49 7.46 3.43 2.29
C ILE A 49 6.86 2.19 1.62
N TYR A 50 6.93 1.02 2.25
CA TYR A 50 6.24 -0.18 1.78
C TYR A 50 4.72 -0.03 1.88
N ALA A 51 4.22 0.42 3.04
CA ALA A 51 2.80 0.69 3.21
C ALA A 51 2.29 1.76 2.24
N LEU A 52 3.05 2.84 2.01
CA LEU A 52 2.69 3.85 1.01
C LEU A 52 2.60 3.23 -0.40
N ALA A 53 3.60 2.44 -0.80
CA ALA A 53 3.57 1.79 -2.11
C ALA A 53 2.39 0.82 -2.25
N HIS A 54 2.00 0.13 -1.18
CA HIS A 54 0.80 -0.71 -1.13
C HIS A 54 -0.47 0.09 -1.36
N GLU A 55 -0.66 1.20 -0.64
CA GLU A 55 -1.83 2.06 -0.82
C GLU A 55 -1.87 2.67 -2.23
N ILE A 56 -0.72 2.97 -2.84
CA ILE A 56 -0.66 3.40 -4.25
C ILE A 56 -1.06 2.26 -5.19
N GLY A 57 -0.78 1.00 -4.85
CA GLY A 57 -1.30 -0.15 -5.57
C GLY A 57 -2.83 -0.14 -5.63
N HIS A 58 -3.48 0.12 -4.50
CA HIS A 58 -4.95 0.28 -4.45
C HIS A 58 -5.44 1.47 -5.29
N VAL A 59 -4.69 2.58 -5.33
CA VAL A 59 -5.00 3.72 -6.21
C VAL A 59 -4.95 3.29 -7.69
N ILE A 60 -3.94 2.53 -8.10
CA ILE A 60 -3.80 2.07 -9.49
C ILE A 60 -4.98 1.17 -9.87
N ASP A 61 -5.30 0.18 -9.04
CA ASP A 61 -6.41 -0.73 -9.29
C ASP A 61 -7.75 0.04 -9.34
N TYR A 62 -7.93 1.05 -8.47
CA TYR A 62 -9.10 1.91 -8.49
C TYR A 62 -9.21 2.77 -9.75
N VAL A 63 -8.12 3.43 -10.17
CA VAL A 63 -8.09 4.28 -11.38
C VAL A 63 -8.33 3.47 -12.65
N ASN A 64 -7.85 2.23 -12.71
CA ASN A 64 -8.06 1.34 -13.86
C ASN A 64 -9.45 0.69 -13.89
N GLY A 65 -10.24 0.81 -12.82
CA GLY A 65 -11.52 0.11 -12.68
C GLY A 65 -11.39 -1.38 -12.32
N ASP A 66 -10.20 -1.81 -11.87
CA ASP A 66 -9.90 -3.18 -11.43
C ASP A 66 -10.30 -3.42 -9.96
N LEU A 67 -10.52 -2.34 -9.20
CA LEU A 67 -10.98 -2.36 -7.80
C LEU A 67 -12.47 -1.98 -7.68
N ASP A 68 -13.30 -3.00 -7.44
CA ASP A 68 -14.71 -2.89 -7.07
C ASP A 68 -14.81 -2.69 -5.55
N HIS A 69 -15.04 -1.45 -5.13
CA HIS A 69 -15.02 -1.06 -3.72
C HIS A 69 -16.06 -1.81 -2.87
N ASP A 70 -17.25 -2.08 -3.42
CA ASP A 70 -18.30 -2.77 -2.68
C ASP A 70 -17.92 -4.24 -2.43
N LYS A 71 -17.32 -4.90 -3.42
CA LYS A 71 -16.77 -6.25 -3.21
C LYS A 71 -15.57 -6.26 -2.29
N TRP A 72 -14.71 -5.25 -2.38
CA TRP A 72 -13.54 -5.15 -1.51
C TRP A 72 -13.92 -5.10 -0.02
N LEU A 73 -15.05 -4.47 0.31
CA LEU A 73 -15.55 -4.39 1.68
C LEU A 73 -16.30 -5.65 2.15
N HIS A 74 -16.99 -6.36 1.25
CA HIS A 74 -17.97 -7.38 1.64
C HIS A 74 -17.60 -8.82 1.20
N ASP A 75 -16.66 -9.00 0.28
CA ASP A 75 -16.21 -10.30 -0.19
C ASP A 75 -14.75 -10.55 0.21
N TRP A 76 -14.56 -11.50 1.12
CA TRP A 76 -13.25 -11.87 1.64
C TRP A 76 -12.30 -12.35 0.55
N SER A 77 -12.78 -13.19 -0.37
CA SER A 77 -11.94 -13.76 -1.43
C SER A 77 -11.50 -12.68 -2.42
N TYR A 78 -12.42 -11.78 -2.76
CA TYR A 78 -12.13 -10.61 -3.59
C TYR A 78 -11.11 -9.70 -2.89
N ARG A 79 -11.30 -9.47 -1.59
CA ARG A 79 -10.38 -8.65 -0.79
C ARG A 79 -8.96 -9.19 -0.79
N VAL A 80 -8.76 -10.48 -0.57
CA VAL A 80 -7.42 -11.09 -0.63
C VAL A 80 -6.77 -10.86 -2.00
N ASN A 81 -7.53 -11.03 -3.09
CA ASN A 81 -7.02 -10.78 -4.43
C ASN A 81 -6.65 -9.31 -4.67
N ALA A 82 -7.48 -8.36 -4.21
CA ALA A 82 -7.19 -6.93 -4.31
C ALA A 82 -5.91 -6.56 -3.53
N GLU A 83 -5.73 -7.09 -2.32
CA GLU A 83 -4.52 -6.88 -1.52
C GLU A 83 -3.27 -7.46 -2.22
N MET A 84 -3.38 -8.67 -2.80
CA MET A 84 -2.28 -9.26 -3.57
C MET A 84 -1.91 -8.43 -4.80
N SER A 85 -2.91 -7.92 -5.54
CA SER A 85 -2.70 -7.01 -6.67
C SER A 85 -1.95 -5.76 -6.25
N ALA A 86 -2.42 -5.09 -5.18
CA ALA A 86 -1.78 -3.90 -4.63
C ALA A 86 -0.32 -4.14 -4.23
N TRP A 87 0.01 -5.30 -3.64
CA TRP A 87 1.39 -5.67 -3.34
C TRP A 87 2.24 -5.89 -4.60
N VAL A 88 1.69 -6.44 -5.68
CA VAL A 88 2.42 -6.57 -6.97
C VAL A 88 2.73 -5.18 -7.55
N HIS A 89 1.78 -4.25 -7.51
CA HIS A 89 2.01 -2.86 -7.91
C HIS A 89 3.06 -2.18 -7.04
N ALA A 90 2.98 -2.37 -5.71
CA ALA A 90 3.93 -1.82 -4.76
C ALA A 90 5.37 -2.28 -5.05
N TYR A 91 5.58 -3.57 -5.35
CA TYR A 91 6.90 -4.08 -5.72
C TYR A 91 7.50 -3.32 -6.92
N LYS A 92 6.71 -3.17 -7.99
CA LYS A 92 7.15 -2.45 -9.21
C LYS A 92 7.50 -0.99 -8.92
N ILE A 93 6.71 -0.31 -8.09
CA ILE A 93 6.96 1.07 -7.69
C ILE A 93 8.26 1.18 -6.90
N LEU A 94 8.45 0.30 -5.91
CA LEU A 94 9.61 0.31 -5.03
C LEU A 94 10.91 -0.03 -5.78
N GLU A 95 10.86 -1.02 -6.67
CA GLU A 95 11.98 -1.41 -7.53
C GLU A 95 12.40 -0.25 -8.45
N LYS A 96 11.43 0.37 -9.14
CA LYS A 96 11.66 1.54 -10.01
C LYS A 96 12.29 2.72 -9.26
N ASN A 97 11.94 2.89 -7.98
CA ASN A 97 12.47 3.96 -7.12
C ASN A 97 13.72 3.55 -6.32
N ALA A 98 14.32 2.41 -6.65
CA ALA A 98 15.51 1.87 -5.98
C ALA A 98 15.37 1.78 -4.46
N VAL A 99 14.17 1.50 -3.96
CA VAL A 99 13.93 1.24 -2.53
C VAL A 99 14.48 -0.15 -2.20
N PRO A 100 15.17 -0.34 -1.06
CA PRO A 100 15.70 -1.66 -0.69
C PRO A 100 14.57 -2.68 -0.54
N LEU A 101 14.71 -3.87 -1.15
CA LEU A 101 13.69 -4.94 -1.16
C LEU A 101 14.14 -6.23 -0.46
N HIS A 102 15.25 -6.20 0.28
CA HIS A 102 15.91 -7.39 0.85
C HIS A 102 15.01 -8.25 1.78
N HIS A 103 13.99 -7.64 2.40
CA HIS A 103 13.01 -8.30 3.27
C HIS A 103 11.57 -8.17 2.75
N TRP A 104 11.41 -7.82 1.47
CA TRP A 104 10.10 -7.59 0.85
C TRP A 104 9.16 -8.79 0.99
N GLN A 105 9.61 -9.96 0.53
CA GLN A 105 8.78 -11.16 0.55
C GLN A 105 8.36 -11.54 1.96
N THR A 106 9.28 -11.48 2.94
CA THR A 106 8.97 -11.73 4.35
C THR A 106 7.95 -10.74 4.89
N HIS A 107 8.09 -9.45 4.56
CA HIS A 107 7.14 -8.42 4.97
C HIS A 107 5.75 -8.67 4.37
N VAL A 108 5.65 -8.88 3.06
CA VAL A 108 4.36 -9.11 2.37
C VAL A 108 3.70 -10.39 2.87
N ASN A 109 4.45 -11.47 3.06
CA ASN A 109 3.93 -12.70 3.63
C ASN A 109 3.33 -12.48 5.02
N ALA A 110 3.99 -11.69 5.88
CA ALA A 110 3.47 -11.36 7.21
C ALA A 110 2.19 -10.51 7.16
N LYS A 111 2.06 -9.61 6.16
CA LYS A 111 0.83 -8.83 5.95
C LYS A 111 -0.32 -9.71 5.46
N LEU A 112 -0.07 -10.52 4.44
CA LEU A 112 -1.06 -11.42 3.84
C LEU A 112 -1.51 -12.53 4.78
N ALA A 113 -0.61 -13.06 5.62
CA ALA A 113 -0.95 -14.10 6.58
C ALA A 113 -2.11 -13.71 7.52
N ASN A 114 -2.26 -12.42 7.84
CA ASN A 114 -3.37 -11.94 8.69
C ASN A 114 -4.76 -12.20 8.07
N TYR A 115 -4.85 -12.34 6.75
CA TYR A 115 -6.08 -12.70 6.04
C TYR A 115 -6.36 -14.22 6.02
N PHE A 116 -5.51 -15.02 6.67
CA PHE A 116 -5.70 -16.46 6.79
C PHE A 116 -5.70 -16.93 8.25
N ILE A 117 -5.60 -15.99 9.20
CA ILE A 117 -5.84 -16.27 10.62
C ILE A 117 -7.36 -16.44 10.79
N LEU A 118 -7.81 -17.69 10.74
CA LEU A 118 -9.17 -18.05 11.12
C LEU A 118 -9.36 -17.71 12.61
N PRO A 119 -10.52 -17.17 13.03
CA PRO A 119 -10.80 -17.04 14.45
C PRO A 119 -10.66 -18.41 15.11
N GLU A 120 -10.01 -18.46 16.28
CA GLU A 120 -9.93 -19.69 17.08
C GLU A 120 -11.35 -20.25 17.21
N VAL A 121 -11.55 -21.48 16.71
CA VAL A 121 -12.78 -22.22 16.93
C VAL A 121 -12.75 -22.59 18.42
N ILE A 122 -13.48 -21.84 19.24
CA ILE A 122 -13.75 -22.15 20.65
C ILE A 122 -14.76 -23.30 20.72
#